data_AF-A0A0Q6P895-F1
#
_entry.id   AF-A0A0Q6P895-F1
#
_cell.length_a   1.000
_cell.length_b   1.000
_cell.length_c   1.000
_cell.angle_alpha   90.00
_cell.angle_beta   90.00
_cell.angle_gamma   90.00
#
_symmetry.space_group_name_H-M   'P 1'
#
loop_
_entity.id
_entity.type
_entity.pdbx_description
1 polymer ?
#
loop_
_entity_poly.entity_id
_entity_poly.type
_entity_poly.pdbx_seq_one_letter_code
_entity_poly.pdbx_strand_id
1 'polypeptide(L)'
;MSFKEWEAVVNIIAAIVIGAWVIFEALANPSATVAAVAGRLLWAILYGVLFTIAAMIVMSILVSIARREGFRDEKADERDKLVGLRAMRNGYVVASIAGVASLFYLAFAADPAEAAYVLFFGLMLAGVVDAASRLVYYRIG
;
A
#
# COMPACT_ATOMS: atom_id res chain seq x y z
N MET A 1 6.23 -20.31 1.73
CA MET A 1 5.26 -19.23 1.44
C MET A 1 4.92 -19.22 -0.05
N SER A 2 3.64 -19.18 -0.40
CA SER A 2 3.16 -19.13 -1.79
C SER A 2 3.56 -17.83 -2.48
N PHE A 3 3.44 -17.76 -3.81
CA PHE A 3 3.69 -16.52 -4.56
C PHE A 3 2.78 -15.38 -4.08
N LYS A 4 1.51 -15.69 -3.76
CA LYS A 4 0.53 -14.71 -3.25
C LYS A 4 0.88 -14.16 -1.87
N GLU A 5 1.46 -14.99 -1.01
CA GLU A 5 1.97 -14.52 0.29
C GLU A 5 3.20 -13.62 0.11
N TRP A 6 4.07 -13.92 -0.85
CA TRP A 6 5.22 -13.07 -1.17
C TRP A 6 4.79 -11.73 -1.77
N GLU A 7 3.80 -11.72 -2.65
CA GLU A 7 3.17 -10.49 -3.18
C GLU A 7 2.65 -9.60 -2.04
N ALA A 8 1.93 -10.19 -1.08
CA ALA A 8 1.46 -9.46 0.10
C ALA A 8 2.62 -8.87 0.92
N VAL A 9 3.68 -9.62 1.15
CA VAL A 9 4.88 -9.14 1.87
C VAL A 9 5.55 -7.98 1.11
N VAL A 10 5.73 -8.10 -0.20
CA VAL A 10 6.33 -7.04 -1.03
C VAL A 10 5.51 -5.74 -0.94
N ASN A 11 4.17 -5.84 -1.01
CA ASN A 11 3.30 -4.68 -0.89
C ASN A 11 3.40 -4.00 0.50
N ILE A 12 3.51 -4.78 1.58
CA ILE A 12 3.72 -4.22 2.93
C ILE A 12 5.07 -3.51 3.02
N ILE A 13 6.14 -4.12 2.50
CA ILE A 13 7.48 -3.51 2.48
C ILE A 13 7.47 -2.22 1.67
N ALA A 14 6.85 -2.24 0.48
CA ALA A 14 6.71 -1.05 -0.37
C ALA A 14 6.01 0.09 0.38
N ALA A 15 4.88 -0.19 1.03
CA ALA A 15 4.16 0.81 1.82
C ALA A 15 5.02 1.38 2.96
N ILE A 16 5.82 0.56 3.64
CA ILE A 16 6.73 1.03 4.70
C ILE A 16 7.83 1.92 4.12
N VAL A 17 8.46 1.50 3.03
CA VAL A 17 9.56 2.26 2.38
C VAL A 17 9.07 3.60 1.86
N ILE A 18 7.94 3.60 1.13
CA ILE A 18 7.33 4.82 0.59
C ILE A 18 6.85 5.72 1.73
N GLY A 19 6.20 5.15 2.75
CA GLY A 19 5.72 5.89 3.91
C GLY A 19 6.86 6.56 4.67
N ALA A 20 7.93 5.81 4.95
CA ALA A 20 9.13 6.34 5.61
C ALA A 20 9.79 7.45 4.79
N TRP A 21 9.86 7.29 3.46
CA TRP A 21 10.36 8.34 2.57
C TRP A 21 9.51 9.61 2.68
N VAL A 22 8.18 9.52 2.56
CA VAL A 22 7.29 10.69 2.65
C VAL A 22 7.41 11.39 4.01
N ILE A 23 7.48 10.63 5.12
CA ILE A 23 7.69 11.22 6.46
C ILE A 23 9.03 11.94 6.52
N PHE A 24 10.11 11.28 6.07
CA PHE A 24 11.45 11.88 6.07
C PHE A 24 11.47 13.17 5.25
N GLU A 25 10.89 13.15 4.06
CA GLU A 25 10.80 14.31 3.19
C GLU A 25 9.98 15.44 3.85
N ALA A 26 8.83 15.10 4.46
CA ALA A 26 7.97 16.04 5.19
C ALA A 26 8.69 16.75 6.32
N LEU A 27 9.51 16.03 7.08
CA LEU A 27 10.30 16.58 8.18
C LEU A 27 11.50 17.39 7.69
N ALA A 28 12.18 16.94 6.63
CA ALA A 28 13.39 17.61 6.10
C ALA A 28 13.07 18.88 5.31
N ASN A 29 11.93 18.90 4.60
CA ASN A 29 11.48 20.06 3.82
C ASN A 29 10.01 20.36 4.17
N PRO A 30 9.77 21.08 5.29
CA PRO A 30 8.43 21.49 5.68
C PRO A 30 7.89 22.45 4.62
N SER A 31 6.89 22.01 3.88
CA SER A 31 6.27 22.78 2.81
C SER A 31 5.09 23.57 3.36
N ALA A 32 5.13 24.91 3.23
CA ALA A 32 4.07 25.78 3.76
C ALA A 32 2.85 25.92 2.82
N THR A 33 2.87 25.28 1.64
CA THR A 33 1.79 25.41 0.66
C THR A 33 1.20 24.06 0.26
N VAL A 34 -0.12 24.06 0.07
CA VAL A 34 -0.88 22.88 -0.39
C VAL A 34 -0.34 22.37 -1.73
N ALA A 35 0.05 23.27 -2.64
CA ALA A 35 0.57 22.91 -3.95
C ALA A 35 1.90 22.12 -3.86
N ALA A 36 2.80 22.53 -2.97
CA ALA A 36 4.06 21.81 -2.76
C ALA A 36 3.84 20.43 -2.15
N VAL A 37 2.94 20.31 -1.16
CA VAL A 37 2.56 19.01 -0.59
C VAL A 37 1.91 18.11 -1.63
N ALA A 38 0.96 18.62 -2.43
CA ALA A 38 0.33 17.85 -3.50
C ALA A 38 1.36 17.36 -4.53
N GLY A 39 2.31 18.21 -4.92
CA GLY A 39 3.42 17.84 -5.81
C GLY A 39 4.29 16.72 -5.23
N ARG A 40 4.66 16.81 -3.95
CA ARG A 40 5.39 15.75 -3.25
C ARG A 40 4.61 14.44 -3.24
N LEU A 41 3.35 14.48 -2.82
CA LEU A 41 2.51 13.29 -2.73
C LEU A 41 2.30 12.64 -4.11
N LEU A 42 2.18 13.44 -5.17
CA LEU A 42 2.10 12.95 -6.54
C LEU A 42 3.35 12.14 -6.93
N TRP A 43 4.54 12.69 -6.67
CA TRP A 43 5.79 11.98 -6.92
C TRP A 43 5.94 10.74 -6.03
N ALA A 44 5.51 10.81 -4.78
CA ALA A 44 5.50 9.66 -3.87
C ALA A 44 4.62 8.51 -4.41
N ILE A 45 3.43 8.84 -4.94
CA ILE A 45 2.56 7.85 -5.60
C ILE A 45 3.26 7.25 -6.82
N LEU A 46 3.81 8.09 -7.69
CA LEU A 46 4.48 7.63 -8.91
C LEU A 46 5.66 6.69 -8.59
N TYR A 47 6.57 7.13 -7.73
CA TYR A 47 7.70 6.30 -7.30
C TYR A 47 7.24 5.06 -6.55
N GLY A 48 6.17 5.14 -5.77
CA GLY A 48 5.61 3.99 -5.08
C GLY A 48 5.10 2.91 -6.02
N VAL A 49 4.37 3.31 -7.07
CA VAL A 49 3.90 2.39 -8.12
C VAL A 49 5.09 1.76 -8.85
N LEU A 50 6.06 2.57 -9.28
CA LEU A 50 7.25 2.07 -9.98
C LEU A 50 8.08 1.12 -9.10
N PHE A 51 8.26 1.46 -7.82
CA PHE A 51 8.94 0.62 -6.85
C PHE A 51 8.22 -0.72 -6.68
N THR A 52 6.89 -0.70 -6.57
CA THR A 52 6.09 -1.92 -6.38
C THR A 52 6.20 -2.83 -7.61
N ILE A 53 6.12 -2.27 -8.82
CA ILE A 53 6.32 -3.03 -10.06
C ILE A 53 7.73 -3.65 -10.09
N ALA A 54 8.76 -2.86 -9.83
CA ALA A 54 10.14 -3.35 -9.81
C ALA A 54 10.36 -4.44 -8.75
N ALA A 55 9.85 -4.24 -7.54
CA ALA A 55 9.96 -5.18 -6.44
C ALA A 55 9.24 -6.50 -6.75
N MET A 56 8.07 -6.44 -7.40
CA MET A 56 7.34 -7.63 -7.84
C MET A 56 8.08 -8.41 -8.92
N ILE A 57 8.69 -7.72 -9.90
CA ILE A 57 9.53 -8.37 -10.92
C ILE A 57 10.74 -9.05 -10.28
N VAL A 58 11.46 -8.34 -9.40
CA VAL A 58 12.63 -8.88 -8.70
C VAL A 58 12.24 -10.08 -7.85
N MET A 59 11.16 -9.98 -7.07
CA MET A 59 10.67 -11.08 -6.24
C MET A 59 10.30 -12.30 -7.10
N SER A 60 9.58 -12.10 -8.20
CA SER A 60 9.21 -13.14 -9.16
C SER A 60 10.44 -13.91 -9.67
N ILE A 61 11.49 -13.19 -10.07
CA ILE A 61 12.76 -13.78 -10.52
C ILE A 61 13.44 -14.57 -9.39
N LEU A 62 13.52 -13.99 -8.19
CA LEU A 62 14.15 -14.64 -7.02
C LEU A 62 13.43 -15.94 -6.63
N VAL A 63 12.09 -15.94 -6.60
CA VAL A 63 11.30 -17.13 -6.28
C VAL A 63 11.45 -18.19 -7.36
N SER A 64 11.49 -17.81 -8.64
CA SER A 64 11.71 -18.76 -9.74
C SER A 64 13.09 -19.43 -9.65
N ILE A 65 14.14 -18.66 -9.38
CA ILE A 65 15.50 -19.20 -9.18
C ILE A 65 15.54 -20.13 -7.95
N ALA A 66 14.95 -19.72 -6.83
CA ALA A 66 14.98 -20.48 -5.59
C ALA A 66 14.22 -21.82 -5.71
N ARG A 67 13.10 -21.84 -6.44
CA ARG A 67 12.28 -23.05 -6.61
C ARG A 67 12.73 -23.94 -7.77
N ARG A 68 13.53 -23.41 -8.71
CA ARG A 68 13.95 -24.10 -9.95
C ARG A 68 12.79 -24.66 -10.78
N GLU A 69 11.60 -24.09 -10.60
CA GLU A 69 10.40 -24.41 -11.35
C GLU A 69 10.08 -23.23 -12.27
N GLY A 70 9.72 -23.53 -13.52
CA GLY A 70 9.16 -22.53 -14.42
C GLY A 70 7.85 -22.01 -13.85
N PHE A 71 7.56 -20.72 -14.04
CA PHE A 71 6.30 -20.11 -13.63
C PHE A 71 5.12 -20.94 -14.16
N ARG A 72 4.48 -21.72 -13.29
CA ARG A 72 3.20 -22.34 -13.60
C ARG A 72 2.15 -21.36 -13.10
N ASP A 73 1.40 -20.81 -14.04
CA ASP A 73 0.24 -20.00 -13.73
C ASP A 73 -0.77 -20.91 -13.02
N GLU A 74 -0.75 -20.90 -11.69
CA GLU A 74 -1.74 -21.61 -10.88
C GLU A 74 -3.10 -21.02 -11.21
N LYS A 75 -4.04 -21.84 -11.70
CA LYS A 75 -5.41 -21.38 -11.95
C LYS A 75 -5.95 -20.74 -10.68
N ALA A 76 -6.37 -19.48 -10.78
CA ALA A 76 -7.02 -18.78 -9.69
C ALA A 76 -8.19 -19.63 -9.18
N ASP A 77 -8.07 -20.06 -7.93
CA ASP A 77 -9.09 -20.87 -7.27
C ASP A 77 -10.23 -19.97 -6.77
N GLU A 78 -11.41 -20.54 -6.51
CA GLU A 78 -12.50 -19.84 -5.81
C GLU A 78 -12.02 -19.28 -4.47
N ARG A 79 -11.08 -19.99 -3.82
CA ARG A 79 -10.39 -19.54 -2.61
C ARG A 79 -9.68 -18.21 -2.81
N ASP A 80 -8.91 -18.04 -3.89
CA ASP A 80 -8.18 -16.78 -4.15
C ASP A 80 -9.12 -15.60 -4.30
N LYS A 81 -10.25 -15.84 -4.99
CA LYS A 81 -11.28 -14.83 -5.15
C LYS A 81 -11.89 -14.43 -3.81
N LEU A 82 -12.21 -15.38 -2.95
CA LEU A 82 -12.77 -15.12 -1.62
C LEU A 82 -11.77 -14.38 -0.72
N VAL A 83 -10.50 -14.78 -0.73
CA VAL A 83 -9.42 -14.10 0.01
C VAL A 83 -9.29 -12.65 -0.47
N GLY A 84 -9.25 -12.44 -1.79
CA GLY A 84 -9.17 -11.11 -2.39
C GLY A 84 -10.34 -10.20 -2.00
N LEU A 85 -11.58 -10.71 -2.05
CA LEU A 85 -12.77 -9.95 -1.66
C LEU A 85 -12.78 -9.60 -0.16
N ARG A 86 -12.38 -10.52 0.72
CA ARG A 86 -12.30 -10.28 2.17
C ARG A 86 -11.22 -9.26 2.52
N ALA A 87 -10.05 -9.38 1.89
CA ALA A 87 -8.96 -8.43 2.07
C ALA A 87 -9.37 -7.02 1.59
N MET A 88 -9.96 -6.95 0.40
CA MET A 88 -10.43 -5.71 -0.20
C MET A 88 -11.49 -5.03 0.69
N ARG A 89 -12.42 -5.80 1.26
CA ARG A 89 -13.40 -5.28 2.22
C ARG A 89 -12.70 -4.61 3.41
N ASN A 90 -11.72 -5.27 4.02
CA ASN A 90 -11.00 -4.71 5.17
C ASN A 90 -10.24 -3.44 4.77
N GLY A 91 -9.56 -3.45 3.62
CA GLY A 91 -8.90 -2.26 3.07
C GLY A 91 -9.88 -1.10 2.84
N TYR A 92 -11.06 -1.34 2.25
CA TYR A 92 -12.06 -0.29 2.01
C TYR A 92 -12.67 0.29 3.28
N VAL A 93 -12.84 -0.51 4.33
CA VAL A 93 -13.25 0.01 5.65
C VAL A 93 -12.21 1.03 6.14
N VAL A 94 -10.92 0.69 6.07
CA VAL A 94 -9.84 1.60 6.49
C VAL A 94 -9.75 2.84 5.59
N ALA A 95 -9.88 2.68 4.28
CA ALA A 95 -9.89 3.79 3.33
C ALA A 95 -11.07 4.76 3.59
N SER A 96 -12.23 4.22 3.93
CA SER A 96 -13.41 5.03 4.27
C SER A 96 -13.18 5.81 5.56
N ILE A 97 -12.61 5.17 6.59
CA ILE A 97 -12.22 5.83 7.84
C ILE A 97 -11.19 6.94 7.57
N ALA A 98 -10.20 6.70 6.70
CA ALA A 98 -9.21 7.69 6.31
C ALA A 98 -9.84 8.91 5.62
N GLY A 99 -10.77 8.67 4.69
CA GLY A 99 -11.53 9.74 4.03
C GLY A 99 -12.29 10.58 5.05
N VAL A 100 -13.06 9.93 5.93
CA VAL A 100 -13.79 10.61 7.01
C VAL A 100 -12.85 11.37 7.94
N ALA A 101 -11.72 10.78 8.34
CA ALA A 101 -10.73 11.43 9.19
C ALA A 101 -10.14 12.69 8.53
N SER A 102 -9.85 12.66 7.22
CA SER A 102 -9.37 13.83 6.48
C SER A 102 -10.40 14.96 6.43
N LEU A 103 -11.69 14.63 6.29
CA LEU A 103 -12.78 15.61 6.31
C LEU A 103 -12.97 16.21 7.69
N PHE A 104 -12.94 15.38 8.75
CA PHE A 104 -12.96 15.88 10.13
C PHE A 104 -11.79 16.82 10.39
N TYR A 105 -10.59 16.47 9.93
CA TYR A 105 -9.41 17.30 10.09
C TYR A 105 -9.61 18.70 9.47
N LEU A 106 -10.13 18.78 8.25
CA LEU A 106 -10.47 20.04 7.60
C LEU A 106 -11.60 20.81 8.31
N ALA A 107 -12.59 20.10 8.86
CA ALA A 107 -13.72 20.73 9.56
C ALA A 107 -13.31 21.49 10.83
N PHE A 108 -12.20 21.11 11.48
CA PHE A 108 -11.64 21.80 12.65
C PHE A 108 -10.65 22.92 12.32
N ALA A 109 -10.72 23.48 11.10
CA ALA A 109 -9.86 24.58 10.63
C ALA A 109 -8.35 24.28 10.66
N ALA A 110 -7.98 23.00 10.56
CA ALA A 110 -6.58 22.60 10.45
C ALA A 110 -6.04 22.85 9.03
N ASP A 111 -4.71 22.86 8.89
CA ASP A 111 -4.04 23.18 7.62
C ASP A 111 -4.45 22.17 6.52
N PRO A 112 -4.98 22.62 5.37
CA PRO A 112 -5.28 21.73 4.25
C PRO A 112 -4.08 20.93 3.74
N ALA A 113 -2.85 21.43 3.95
CA ALA A 113 -1.64 20.69 3.64
C ALA A 113 -1.47 19.44 4.53
N GLU A 114 -1.80 19.55 5.82
CA GLU A 114 -1.76 18.43 6.77
C GLU A 114 -2.89 17.42 6.51
N ALA A 115 -4.07 17.91 6.12
CA ALA A 115 -5.19 17.05 5.71
C ALA A 115 -4.84 16.13 4.54
N ALA A 116 -4.04 16.62 3.58
CA ALA A 116 -3.57 15.82 2.44
C ALA A 116 -2.67 14.66 2.88
N TYR A 117 -1.79 14.89 3.87
CA TYR A 117 -0.98 13.81 4.46
C TYR A 117 -1.84 12.80 5.23
N VAL A 118 -2.83 13.27 6.01
CA VAL A 118 -3.76 12.38 6.72
C VAL A 118 -4.47 11.44 5.75
N LEU A 119 -4.99 11.98 4.64
CA LEU A 119 -5.65 11.18 3.61
C LEU A 119 -4.68 10.20 2.96
N PHE A 120 -3.49 10.68 2.57
CA PHE A 120 -2.48 9.85 1.93
C PHE A 120 -2.05 8.67 2.81
N PHE A 121 -1.66 8.93 4.07
CA PHE A 121 -1.25 7.87 4.99
C PHE A 121 -2.39 6.93 5.34
N GLY A 122 -3.63 7.42 5.45
CA GLY A 122 -4.78 6.58 5.68
C GLY A 122 -5.09 5.64 4.49
N LEU A 123 -4.95 6.12 3.26
CA LEU A 123 -5.07 5.28 2.06
C LEU A 123 -3.91 4.28 1.94
N MET A 124 -2.70 4.68 2.31
CA MET A 124 -1.55 3.78 2.36
C MET A 124 -1.76 2.68 3.41
N LEU A 125 -2.26 3.03 4.60
CA LEU A 125 -2.63 2.09 5.66
C LEU A 125 -3.71 1.12 5.16
N ALA A 126 -4.70 1.59 4.41
CA ALA A 126 -5.72 0.74 3.79
C ALA A 126 -5.10 -0.32 2.87
N GLY A 127 -4.11 0.07 2.05
CA GLY A 127 -3.33 -0.86 1.22
C GLY A 127 -2.55 -1.89 2.06
N VAL A 128 -1.94 -1.46 3.17
CA VAL A 128 -1.26 -2.37 4.11
C VAL A 128 -2.25 -3.36 4.74
N VAL A 129 -3.45 -2.90 5.12
CA VAL A 129 -4.48 -3.76 5.70
C VAL A 129 -5.02 -4.76 4.68
N ASP A 130 -5.18 -4.38 3.41
CA ASP A 130 -5.49 -5.33 2.34
C ASP A 130 -4.40 -6.40 2.23
N ALA A 131 -3.14 -6.00 2.08
CA ALA A 131 -2.02 -6.92 1.93
C ALA A 131 -1.85 -7.83 3.17
N ALA A 132 -1.94 -7.28 4.38
CA ALA A 132 -1.87 -8.04 5.62
C ALA A 132 -3.06 -9.02 5.74
N SER A 133 -4.26 -8.60 5.35
CA SER A 133 -5.44 -9.48 5.35
C SER A 133 -5.24 -10.65 4.39
N ARG A 134 -4.69 -10.42 3.18
CA ARG A 134 -4.34 -11.51 2.25
C ARG A 134 -3.36 -12.47 2.89
N LEU A 135 -2.27 -11.97 3.48
CA LEU A 135 -1.27 -12.80 4.14
C LEU A 135 -1.86 -13.67 5.26
N VAL A 136 -2.74 -13.10 6.08
CA VAL A 136 -3.41 -13.81 7.17
C VAL A 136 -4.37 -14.87 6.62
N TYR A 137 -5.24 -14.52 5.68
CA TYR A 137 -6.23 -15.45 5.14
C TYR A 137 -5.59 -16.58 4.32
N TYR A 138 -4.48 -16.33 3.62
CA TYR A 138 -3.73 -17.39 2.95
C TYR A 138 -3.13 -18.42 3.91
N ARG A 139 -2.74 -17.99 5.12
CA ARG A 139 -2.17 -18.85 6.16
C ARG A 139 -3.19 -19.65 6.96
N ILE A 140 -4.37 -19.09 7.19
CA ILE A 140 -5.39 -19.71 8.05
C ILE A 140 -6.19 -20.80 7.30
N GLY A 141 -6.32 -20.69 5.98
CA GLY A 141 -7.17 -21.59 5.19
C GLY A 141 -8.26 -20.83 4.48
#